data_AF-A0A5J4VKK4-F1
#
_entry.id   AF-A0A5J4VKK4-F1
#
_cell.length_a   1.000
_cell.length_b   1.000
_cell.length_c   1.000
_cell.angle_alpha   90.00
_cell.angle_beta   90.00
_cell.angle_gamma   90.00
#
_symmetry.space_group_name_H-M   'P 1'
#
loop_
_entity.id
_entity.type
_entity.pdbx_description
1 polymer ?
#
loop_
_entity_poly.entity_id
_entity_poly.type
_entity_poly.pdbx_seq_one_letter_code
_entity_poly.pdbx_strand_id
1 'polypeptide(L)'
;MNIQEAFVLGHHYCQKPKNEKSRKITDLFIDVNRTYVWASYRKGFPSFEGRQLQSDRGWGCVVRSMQMMLAEALKRHFRLVEEQSEKQDSSALFRYNIIKNIFDNEQSPFSLHNICKQASITGNKIGVWFSPSEAGIAIENLTHKSCSSELPNIIVIKDMTLNKMYQIQ
;
A
#
# COMPACT_ATOMS: atom_id res chain seq x y z
N MET A 1 0.94 -26.12 16.31
CA MET A 1 0.07 -26.09 15.10
C MET A 1 0.93 -26.58 13.93
N ASN A 2 0.63 -27.73 13.32
CA ASN A 2 1.45 -28.30 12.23
C ASN A 2 0.90 -27.82 10.88
N ILE A 3 1.32 -26.62 10.44
CA ILE A 3 0.90 -26.06 9.15
C ILE A 3 1.63 -26.82 8.03
N GLN A 4 0.88 -27.48 7.15
CA GLN A 4 1.43 -28.27 6.04
C GLN A 4 1.66 -27.42 4.79
N GLU A 5 0.77 -26.48 4.53
CA GLU A 5 0.82 -25.56 3.40
C GLU A 5 0.20 -24.20 3.75
N ALA A 6 0.61 -23.15 3.04
CA ALA A 6 0.05 -21.81 3.17
C ALA A 6 0.21 -21.02 1.86
N PHE A 7 -0.73 -20.11 1.60
CA PHE A 7 -0.64 -19.16 0.50
C PHE A 7 -0.56 -17.74 1.05
N VAL A 8 0.46 -16.98 0.64
CA VAL A 8 0.61 -15.57 1.02
C VAL A 8 0.93 -14.75 -0.21
N LEU A 9 0.01 -13.85 -0.58
CA LEU A 9 0.15 -12.90 -1.69
C LEU A 9 0.58 -13.55 -3.03
N GLY A 10 0.03 -14.73 -3.31
CA GLY A 10 0.30 -15.51 -4.52
C GLY A 10 1.48 -16.50 -4.40
N HIS A 11 2.19 -16.53 -3.28
CA HIS A 11 3.25 -17.52 -3.02
C HIS A 11 2.71 -18.72 -2.26
N HIS A 12 3.05 -19.91 -2.75
CA HIS A 12 2.73 -21.18 -2.11
C HIS A 12 3.92 -21.66 -1.26
N TYR A 13 3.67 -21.94 0.01
CA TYR A 13 4.63 -22.48 0.97
C TYR A 13 4.18 -23.87 1.40
N CYS A 14 5.08 -24.85 1.42
CA CYS A 14 4.77 -26.21 1.86
C CYS A 14 5.98 -26.91 2.47
N GLN A 15 5.76 -28.04 3.17
CA GLN A 15 6.84 -28.81 3.79
C GLN A 15 7.79 -29.46 2.78
N LYS A 16 7.26 -29.90 1.63
CA LYS A 16 7.99 -30.57 0.56
C LYS A 16 7.74 -29.82 -0.76
N PRO A 17 8.57 -28.82 -1.10
CA PRO A 17 8.47 -28.11 -2.37
C PRO A 17 8.47 -29.10 -3.54
N LYS A 18 7.46 -28.99 -4.43
CA LYS A 18 7.29 -29.89 -5.58
C LYS A 18 7.86 -29.29 -6.87
N ASN A 19 8.13 -27.99 -6.89
CA ASN A 19 8.70 -27.26 -8.01
C ASN A 19 9.41 -25.98 -7.52
N GLU A 20 10.15 -25.33 -8.41
CA GLU A 20 10.88 -24.07 -8.14
C GLU A 20 9.96 -22.92 -7.69
N LYS A 21 8.66 -23.00 -7.98
CA LYS A 21 7.66 -21.99 -7.60
C LYS A 21 7.18 -22.13 -6.14
N SER A 22 7.40 -23.28 -5.51
CA SER A 22 7.00 -23.56 -4.12
C SER A 22 8.15 -23.31 -3.15
N ARG A 23 7.84 -22.67 -2.02
CA ARG A 23 8.81 -22.34 -0.96
C ARG A 23 8.65 -23.25 0.24
N LYS A 24 9.69 -23.39 1.07
CA LYS A 24 9.56 -24.15 2.31
C LYS A 24 8.69 -23.38 3.30
N ILE A 25 7.79 -24.06 3.99
CA ILE A 25 6.95 -23.45 5.02
C ILE A 25 7.76 -22.82 6.17
N THR A 26 8.99 -23.28 6.39
CA THR A 26 9.93 -22.69 7.36
C THR A 26 10.39 -21.28 6.99
N ASP A 27 10.37 -20.93 5.71
CA ASP A 27 10.85 -19.64 5.22
C ASP A 27 9.76 -18.57 5.31
N LEU A 28 8.50 -18.98 5.50
CA LEU A 28 7.34 -18.10 5.53
C LEU A 28 7.51 -16.92 6.49
N PHE A 29 7.91 -17.18 7.74
CA PHE A 29 8.06 -16.13 8.75
C PHE A 29 9.17 -15.13 8.40
N ILE A 30 10.26 -15.62 7.82
CA ILE A 30 11.39 -14.79 7.41
C ILE A 30 10.95 -13.89 6.24
N ASP A 31 10.30 -14.48 5.24
CA ASP A 31 9.77 -13.76 4.07
C ASP A 31 8.76 -12.69 4.50
N VAL A 32 7.81 -13.05 5.37
CA VAL A 32 6.78 -12.13 5.86
C VAL A 32 7.41 -10.95 6.62
N ASN A 33 8.29 -11.23 7.58
CA ASN A 33 8.85 -10.20 8.45
C ASN A 33 9.85 -9.28 7.74
N ARG A 34 10.59 -9.78 6.75
CA ARG A 34 11.61 -8.98 6.06
C ARG A 34 11.03 -8.17 4.91
N THR A 35 9.97 -8.64 4.26
CA THR A 35 9.56 -8.08 2.96
C THR A 35 8.32 -7.19 2.99
N TYR A 36 7.46 -7.32 4.01
CA TYR A 36 6.25 -6.52 4.08
C TYR A 36 6.45 -5.22 4.83
N VAL A 37 5.72 -4.21 4.39
CA VAL A 37 5.62 -2.92 5.06
C VAL A 37 4.44 -3.01 6.01
N TRP A 38 4.71 -2.77 7.30
CA TRP A 38 3.67 -2.72 8.32
C TRP A 38 3.36 -1.28 8.68
N ALA A 39 2.11 -0.87 8.47
CA ALA A 39 1.59 0.40 8.92
C ALA A 39 0.66 0.17 10.13
N SER A 40 0.93 0.87 11.22
CA SER A 40 0.15 0.83 12.45
C SER A 40 -0.41 2.21 12.77
N TYR A 41 -1.29 2.29 13.76
CA TYR A 41 -1.67 3.58 14.34
C TYR A 41 -0.43 4.36 14.81
N ARG A 42 -0.54 5.68 14.71
CA ARG A 42 0.43 6.67 15.14
C ARG A 42 -0.23 7.72 16.04
N LYS A 43 0.63 8.45 16.73
CA LYS A 43 0.27 9.61 17.55
C LYS A 43 1.36 10.67 17.41
N GLY A 44 0.99 11.93 17.60
CA GLY A 44 1.92 13.06 17.52
C GLY A 44 2.25 13.50 16.09
N PHE A 45 1.45 13.09 15.10
CA PHE A 45 1.54 13.67 13.76
C PHE A 45 0.89 15.07 13.75
N PRO A 46 1.23 15.96 12.78
CA PRO A 46 0.67 17.30 12.70
C PRO A 46 -0.87 17.29 12.70
N SER A 47 -1.50 18.24 13.39
CA SER A 47 -2.96 18.33 13.40
C SER A 47 -3.52 18.61 12.00
N PHE A 48 -4.68 18.03 11.69
CA PHE A 48 -5.46 18.47 10.54
C PHE A 48 -5.92 19.92 10.72
N GLU A 49 -6.02 20.68 9.63
CA GLU A 49 -6.48 22.06 9.66
C GLU A 49 -7.84 22.17 10.37
N GLY A 50 -7.91 23.06 11.37
CA GLY A 50 -9.12 23.29 12.17
C GLY A 50 -9.51 22.16 13.13
N ARG A 51 -8.68 21.13 13.35
CA ARG A 51 -9.00 19.99 14.24
C ARG A 51 -7.83 19.61 15.14
N GLN A 52 -8.11 19.36 16.43
CA GLN A 52 -7.11 18.80 17.35
C GLN A 52 -7.05 17.27 17.24
N LEU A 53 -6.70 16.76 16.06
CA LEU A 53 -6.60 15.32 15.80
C LEU A 53 -5.17 14.95 15.43
N GLN A 54 -4.46 14.32 16.39
CA GLN A 54 -3.04 13.96 16.28
C GLN A 54 -2.78 12.46 16.47
N SER A 55 -3.84 11.65 16.48
CA SER A 55 -3.73 10.19 16.49
C SER A 55 -4.82 9.58 15.63
N ASP A 56 -4.48 8.49 14.96
CA ASP A 56 -5.41 7.70 14.16
C ASP A 56 -5.93 6.46 14.89
N ARG A 57 -5.60 6.33 16.18
CA ARG A 57 -6.13 5.26 17.02
C ARG A 57 -7.66 5.34 17.08
N GLY A 58 -8.31 4.22 16.80
CA GLY A 58 -9.76 4.08 16.89
C GLY A 58 -10.53 4.50 15.64
N TRP A 59 -9.86 4.96 14.58
CA TRP A 59 -10.53 5.31 13.31
C TRP A 59 -9.69 5.09 12.04
N GLY A 60 -8.36 5.10 12.13
CA GLY A 60 -7.48 5.05 10.96
C GLY A 60 -7.18 3.66 10.39
N CYS A 61 -7.78 2.58 10.91
CA CYS A 61 -7.37 1.22 10.55
C CYS A 61 -7.49 0.93 9.07
N VAL A 62 -8.55 1.41 8.41
CA VAL A 62 -8.74 1.20 6.98
C VAL A 62 -7.67 1.94 6.19
N VAL A 63 -7.30 3.17 6.58
CA VAL A 63 -6.19 3.89 5.93
C VAL A 63 -4.88 3.12 6.09
N ARG A 64 -4.57 2.60 7.29
CA ARG A 64 -3.36 1.80 7.53
C ARG A 64 -3.34 0.50 6.71
N SER A 65 -4.47 -0.19 6.61
CA SER A 65 -4.61 -1.38 5.77
C SER A 65 -4.37 -1.06 4.30
N MET A 66 -4.94 0.05 3.81
CA MET A 66 -4.74 0.50 2.43
C MET A 66 -3.29 0.93 2.17
N GLN A 67 -2.62 1.58 3.12
CA GLN A 67 -1.19 1.91 3.02
C GLN A 67 -0.33 0.64 2.90
N MET A 68 -0.63 -0.43 3.66
CA MET A 68 0.09 -1.71 3.54
C MET A 68 -0.15 -2.38 2.18
N MET A 69 -1.41 -2.40 1.73
CA MET A 69 -1.77 -2.94 0.41
C MET A 69 -1.07 -2.16 -0.72
N LEU A 70 -1.08 -0.84 -0.62
CA LEU A 70 -0.42 0.04 -1.58
C LEU A 70 1.10 -0.13 -1.57
N ALA A 71 1.72 -0.25 -0.40
CA ALA A 71 3.15 -0.50 -0.31
C ALA A 71 3.55 -1.84 -0.97
N GLU A 72 2.73 -2.88 -0.84
CA GLU A 72 2.93 -4.15 -1.56
C GLU A 72 2.79 -3.97 -3.08
N ALA A 73 1.82 -3.18 -3.55
CA ALA A 73 1.64 -2.88 -4.96
C ALA A 73 2.82 -2.08 -5.53
N LEU A 74 3.26 -1.02 -4.83
CA LEU A 74 4.43 -0.22 -5.21
C LEU A 74 5.71 -1.05 -5.23
N LYS A 75 5.87 -1.99 -4.29
CA LYS A 75 6.99 -2.94 -4.31
C LYS A 75 7.03 -3.77 -5.59
N ARG A 76 5.88 -4.26 -6.05
CA ARG A 76 5.80 -5.05 -7.28
C ARG A 76 6.06 -4.18 -8.51
N HIS A 77 5.48 -2.98 -8.55
CA HIS A 77 5.71 -2.00 -9.61
C HIS A 77 7.19 -1.64 -9.75
N PHE A 78 7.84 -1.20 -8.66
CA PHE A 78 9.23 -0.78 -8.72
C PHE A 78 10.20 -1.92 -9.06
N ARG A 79 9.90 -3.17 -8.69
CA ARG A 79 10.70 -4.33 -9.12
C ARG A 79 10.67 -4.52 -10.63
N LEU A 80 9.50 -4.39 -11.25
CA LEU A 80 9.38 -4.48 -12.70
C LEU A 80 10.15 -3.35 -13.40
N VAL A 81 10.13 -2.15 -12.82
CA VAL A 81 10.91 -1.01 -13.32
C VAL A 81 12.42 -1.26 -13.20
N GLU A 82 12.89 -1.77 -12.05
CA GLU A 82 14.30 -2.11 -11.86
C GLU A 82 14.78 -3.18 -12.84
N GLU A 83 13.99 -4.25 -13.04
CA GLU A 83 14.30 -5.34 -13.98
C GLU A 83 14.43 -4.85 -15.44
N GLN A 84 13.75 -3.76 -15.78
CA GLN A 84 13.82 -3.12 -17.10
C GLN A 84 14.97 -2.11 -17.22
N SER A 85 15.62 -1.77 -16.11
CA SER A 85 16.68 -0.77 -16.06
C SER A 85 18.05 -1.42 -15.86
N GLU A 86 19.11 -0.78 -16.35
CA GLU A 86 20.49 -1.24 -16.10
C GLU A 86 20.96 -0.93 -14.65
N LYS A 87 20.14 -0.24 -13.85
CA LYS A 87 20.46 0.17 -12.49
C LYS A 87 19.76 -0.75 -11.48
N GLN A 88 20.56 -1.35 -10.61
CA GLN A 88 20.04 -2.11 -9.49
C GLN A 88 20.24 -1.31 -8.20
N ASP A 89 19.15 -0.88 -7.58
CA ASP A 89 19.25 -0.19 -6.29
C ASP A 89 19.65 -1.17 -5.19
N SER A 90 20.30 -0.64 -4.15
CA SER A 90 20.48 -1.39 -2.92
C SER A 90 19.11 -1.74 -2.30
N SER A 91 19.01 -2.88 -1.63
CA SER A 91 17.78 -3.30 -0.94
C SER A 91 17.22 -2.24 0.02
N ALA A 92 18.09 -1.44 0.63
CA ALA A 92 17.70 -0.33 1.52
C ALA A 92 17.05 0.82 0.74
N LEU A 93 17.66 1.23 -0.39
CA LEU A 93 17.14 2.32 -1.22
C LEU A 93 15.81 1.91 -1.88
N PHE A 94 15.73 0.69 -2.40
CA PHE A 94 14.48 0.12 -2.90
C PHE A 94 13.36 0.15 -1.85
N ARG A 95 13.67 -0.28 -0.61
CA ARG A 95 12.70 -0.24 0.50
C ARG A 95 12.31 1.20 0.85
N TYR A 96 13.26 2.13 0.87
CA TYR A 96 12.99 3.54 1.09
C TYR A 96 12.06 4.11 0.01
N ASN A 97 12.30 3.78 -1.26
CA ASN A 97 11.48 4.22 -2.39
C ASN A 97 10.02 3.77 -2.30
N ILE A 98 9.73 2.68 -1.58
CA ILE A 98 8.36 2.25 -1.26
C ILE A 98 7.81 3.06 -0.09
N ILE A 99 8.51 3.04 1.06
CA ILE A 99 7.98 3.56 2.34
C ILE A 99 7.85 5.10 2.31
N LYS A 100 8.71 5.81 1.57
CA LYS A 100 8.64 7.27 1.42
C LYS A 100 7.28 7.76 0.94
N ASN A 101 6.50 6.92 0.25
CA ASN A 101 5.19 7.29 -0.27
C ASN A 101 4.10 7.29 0.80
N ILE A 102 4.32 6.70 1.98
CA ILE A 102 3.30 6.49 3.02
C ILE A 102 3.67 7.07 4.39
N PHE A 103 4.76 7.85 4.51
CA PHE A 103 5.10 8.46 5.80
C PHE A 103 3.96 9.36 6.31
N ASP A 104 3.87 9.50 7.63
CA ASP A 104 2.90 10.37 8.30
C ASP A 104 3.31 11.85 8.23
N ASN A 105 3.60 12.33 7.03
CA ASN A 105 3.87 13.74 6.73
C ASN A 105 3.16 14.14 5.43
N GLU A 106 2.88 15.43 5.25
CA GLU A 106 2.12 15.90 4.09
C GLU A 106 2.89 15.84 2.75
N GLN A 107 4.21 15.68 2.78
CA GLN A 107 5.03 15.53 1.58
C GLN A 107 4.89 14.14 0.95
N SER A 108 4.57 13.12 1.75
CA SER A 108 4.34 11.77 1.25
C SER A 108 2.97 11.67 0.56
N PRO A 109 2.91 11.28 -0.73
CA PRO A 109 1.68 11.32 -1.53
C PRO A 109 0.52 10.53 -0.92
N PHE A 110 0.80 9.40 -0.27
CA PHE A 110 -0.19 8.53 0.37
C PHE A 110 -0.05 8.50 1.89
N SER A 111 0.33 9.64 2.48
CA SER A 111 0.27 9.83 3.91
C SER A 111 -1.16 9.73 4.43
N LEU A 112 -1.29 9.45 5.74
CA LEU A 112 -2.59 9.50 6.42
C LEU A 112 -3.30 10.84 6.13
N HIS A 113 -2.56 11.95 6.21
CA HIS A 113 -3.06 13.30 5.97
C HIS A 113 -3.62 13.46 4.56
N ASN A 114 -2.85 13.08 3.55
CA ASN A 114 -3.24 13.25 2.16
C ASN A 114 -4.43 12.36 1.80
N ILE A 115 -4.46 11.11 2.28
CA ILE A 115 -5.61 10.21 2.09
C ILE A 115 -6.87 10.79 2.75
N CYS A 116 -6.78 11.24 4.01
CA CYS A 116 -7.92 11.82 4.71
C CYS A 116 -8.39 13.14 4.10
N LYS A 117 -7.47 14.02 3.68
CA LYS A 117 -7.80 15.28 3.00
C LYS A 117 -8.49 15.00 1.67
N GLN A 118 -7.97 14.06 0.88
CA GLN A 118 -8.59 13.69 -0.39
C GLN A 118 -9.96 13.03 -0.20
N ALA A 119 -10.13 12.15 0.79
CA ALA A 119 -11.43 11.58 1.13
C ALA A 119 -12.43 12.66 1.60
N SER A 120 -11.96 13.71 2.27
CA SER A 120 -12.83 14.79 2.73
C SER A 120 -13.41 15.63 1.59
N ILE A 121 -12.68 15.76 0.48
CA ILE A 121 -13.16 16.43 -0.73
C ILE A 121 -14.36 15.68 -1.32
N THR A 122 -14.42 14.35 -1.16
CA THR A 122 -15.53 13.51 -1.62
C THR A 122 -16.66 13.36 -0.58
N GLY A 123 -16.62 14.15 0.50
CA GLY A 123 -17.69 14.20 1.52
C GLY A 123 -17.39 13.43 2.81
N ASN A 124 -16.23 12.79 2.94
CA ASN A 124 -15.90 12.03 4.16
C ASN A 124 -15.46 12.93 5.31
N LYS A 125 -15.87 12.61 6.54
CA LYS A 125 -15.41 13.33 7.73
C LYS A 125 -14.05 12.80 8.17
N ILE A 126 -13.05 13.67 8.35
CA ILE A 126 -11.77 13.27 8.95
C ILE A 126 -11.99 12.83 10.40
N GLY A 127 -11.32 11.76 10.83
CA GLY A 127 -11.44 11.24 12.20
C GLY A 127 -12.55 10.20 12.39
N VAL A 128 -13.20 9.74 11.32
CA VAL A 128 -14.11 8.59 11.37
C VAL A 128 -13.58 7.44 10.53
N TRP A 129 -14.19 6.27 10.68
CA TRP A 129 -13.87 5.10 9.87
C TRP A 129 -14.26 5.34 8.42
N PHE A 130 -13.34 5.04 7.50
CA PHE A 130 -13.62 4.97 6.07
C PHE A 130 -13.93 3.53 5.68
N SER A 131 -14.80 3.34 4.68
CA SER A 131 -14.90 2.08 3.95
C SER A 131 -13.67 1.86 3.06
N PRO A 132 -13.36 0.60 2.69
CA PRO A 132 -12.30 0.32 1.73
C PRO A 132 -12.46 1.08 0.40
N SER A 133 -13.70 1.24 -0.07
CA SER A 133 -14.02 1.95 -1.32
C SER A 133 -13.71 3.44 -1.21
N GLU A 134 -14.08 4.11 -0.12
CA GLU A 134 -13.78 5.54 0.10
C GLU A 134 -12.28 5.79 0.16
N ALA A 135 -11.54 4.94 0.89
CA ALA A 135 -10.08 5.03 0.95
C ALA A 135 -9.43 4.73 -0.41
N GLY A 136 -9.96 3.77 -1.17
CA GLY A 136 -9.50 3.46 -2.52
C GLY A 136 -9.65 4.64 -3.48
N ILE A 137 -10.84 5.25 -3.52
CA ILE A 137 -11.12 6.43 -4.36
C ILE A 137 -10.22 7.61 -3.98
N ALA A 138 -9.94 7.79 -2.68
CA ALA A 138 -8.99 8.81 -2.25
C ALA A 138 -7.58 8.55 -2.81
N ILE A 139 -7.10 7.30 -2.75
CA ILE A 139 -5.78 6.91 -3.27
C ILE A 139 -5.69 7.08 -4.80
N GLU A 140 -6.71 6.65 -5.55
CA GLU A 140 -6.80 6.86 -7.01
C GLU A 140 -6.69 8.34 -7.39
N ASN A 141 -7.46 9.21 -6.70
CA ASN A 141 -7.39 10.65 -6.94
C ASN A 141 -6.01 11.25 -6.58
N LEU A 142 -5.34 10.74 -5.55
CA LEU A 142 -3.99 11.18 -5.19
C LEU A 142 -2.97 10.80 -6.27
N THR A 143 -3.08 9.63 -6.89
CA THR A 143 -2.22 9.26 -8.02
C THR A 143 -2.40 10.20 -9.21
N HIS A 144 -3.64 10.54 -9.56
CA HIS A 144 -3.90 11.47 -10.67
C HIS A 144 -3.39 12.90 -10.41
N LYS A 145 -3.35 13.33 -9.15
CA LYS A 145 -2.81 14.64 -8.75
C LYS A 145 -1.30 14.66 -8.60
N SER A 146 -0.66 13.50 -8.47
CA SER A 146 0.79 13.43 -8.33
C SER A 146 1.46 13.76 -9.66
N CYS A 147 2.39 14.70 -9.66
CA CYS A 147 3.26 14.96 -10.81
C CYS A 147 4.41 13.94 -10.94
N SER A 148 4.50 12.96 -10.04
CA SER A 148 5.56 11.96 -10.08
C SER A 148 5.30 10.93 -11.18
N SER A 149 6.17 10.89 -12.19
CA SER A 149 6.18 9.88 -13.24
C SER A 149 6.56 8.48 -12.72
N GLU A 150 7.05 8.35 -11.49
CA GLU A 150 7.45 7.08 -10.89
C GLU A 150 6.24 6.28 -10.37
N LEU A 151 5.15 6.96 -9.99
CA LEU A 151 3.99 6.30 -9.41
C LEU A 151 3.13 5.60 -10.48
N PRO A 152 2.62 4.40 -10.20
CA PRO A 152 1.72 3.72 -11.11
C PRO A 152 0.36 4.40 -11.14
N ASN A 153 -0.35 4.21 -12.26
CA ASN A 153 -1.78 4.52 -12.32
C ASN A 153 -2.55 3.53 -11.42
N ILE A 154 -3.29 4.06 -10.44
CA ILE A 154 -4.17 3.26 -9.59
C ILE A 154 -5.60 3.47 -10.08
N ILE A 155 -6.32 2.37 -10.26
CA ILE A 155 -7.71 2.38 -10.74
C ILE A 155 -8.58 1.66 -9.70
N VAL A 156 -9.67 2.29 -9.31
CA VAL A 156 -10.67 1.70 -8.42
C VAL A 156 -11.87 1.27 -9.26
N ILE A 157 -12.03 -0.03 -9.40
CA ILE A 157 -13.15 -0.61 -10.12
C ILE A 157 -14.43 -0.43 -9.29
N LYS A 158 -15.44 0.17 -9.91
CA LYS A 158 -16.79 0.34 -9.34
C LYS A 158 -17.76 -0.60 -10.06
N ASP A 159 -18.79 -1.04 -9.35
CA ASP A 159 -19.91 -1.81 -9.91
C ASP A 159 -19.51 -3.12 -10.61
N MET A 160 -18.40 -3.73 -10.17
CA MET A 160 -17.85 -4.98 -10.72
C MET A 160 -17.55 -4.94 -12.23
N THR A 161 -17.44 -3.74 -12.82
CA THR A 161 -17.19 -3.58 -14.26
C THR A 161 -15.88 -2.85 -14.50
N LEU A 162 -14.94 -3.52 -15.14
CA LEU A 162 -13.76 -2.86 -15.69
C LEU A 162 -14.17 -2.26 -17.05
N ASN A 163 -14.43 -0.95 -17.08
CA ASN A 163 -14.71 -0.27 -18.35
C ASN A 163 -13.51 -0.45 -19.30
N LYS A 164 -13.78 -0.84 -20.56
CA LYS A 164 -12.75 -1.08 -21.60
C LYS A 164 -11.80 0.10 -21.83
N MET A 165 -12.15 1.31 -21.38
CA MET A 165 -11.27 2.49 -21.43
C MET A 165 -9.99 2.35 -20.59
N TYR A 166 -9.89 1.35 -19.71
CA TYR A 166 -8.69 1.05 -18.93
C TYR A 166 -7.86 -0.12 -19.49
N GLN A 167 -8.15 -0.59 -20.72
CA GLN A 167 -7.24 -1.50 -21.41
C GLN A 167 -5.98 -0.73 -21.81
N ILE A 168 -4.90 -0.96 -21.06
CA ILE A 168 -3.54 -0.55 -21.40
C ILE A 168 -3.22 -1.13 -22.79
N GLN A 169 -2.91 -0.26 -23.75
CA GLN A 169 -2.34 -0.64 -25.05
C GLN A 169 -0.94 -1.22 -24.88
#